data_AF-V3ZXX7-F1
#
_entry.id   AF-V3ZXX7-F1
#
_cell.length_a   1.000
_cell.length_b   1.000
_cell.length_c   1.000
_cell.angle_alpha   90.00
_cell.angle_beta   90.00
_cell.angle_gamma   90.00
#
_symmetry.space_group_name_H-M   'P 1'
#
loop_
_entity.id
_entity.type
_entity.pdbx_description
1 polymer ?
#
loop_
_entity_poly.entity_id
_entity_poly.type
_entity_poly.pdbx_seq_one_letter_code
_entity_poly.pdbx_strand_id
1 'polypeptide(L)'
;MGRRSINTTKSGKFMNPTDQFRKEARKRELKKNKKQRFLVRHAVLKGKDPMKLLQEMEVIDKMEYNPLEAPSLNEKVLRDKRKKLLETFVRVLRLYDKENPEYGIELKKAQAEYEKKRTQMHIYYGKCRLLYRVFIDIL
;
A
#
# COMPACT_ATOMS: atom_id res chain seq x y z
N MET A 1 -21.37 -6.91 -22.35
CA MET A 1 -22.38 -6.00 -21.76
C MET A 1 -22.58 -4.81 -22.68
N GLY A 2 -23.72 -4.74 -23.38
CA GLY A 2 -23.99 -3.73 -24.42
C GLY A 2 -24.14 -2.31 -23.86
N ARG A 3 -23.57 -1.34 -24.57
CA ARG A 3 -23.68 0.09 -24.25
C ARG A 3 -25.09 0.57 -24.63
N ARG A 4 -25.98 0.76 -23.65
CA ARG A 4 -27.33 1.29 -23.90
C ARG A 4 -27.27 2.69 -24.54
N SER A 5 -28.23 2.98 -25.42
CA SER A 5 -28.43 4.32 -25.99
C SER A 5 -28.51 5.38 -24.88
N ILE A 6 -27.83 6.51 -25.10
CA ILE A 6 -27.75 7.60 -24.10
C ILE A 6 -29.09 8.31 -23.94
N ASN A 7 -29.94 8.27 -24.98
CA ASN A 7 -31.12 9.11 -25.13
C ASN A 7 -32.43 8.40 -24.72
N THR A 8 -32.36 7.11 -24.38
CA THR A 8 -33.53 6.33 -23.97
C THR A 8 -33.50 5.98 -22.48
N THR A 9 -34.68 5.80 -21.90
CA THR A 9 -34.87 5.36 -20.52
C THR A 9 -34.56 3.87 -20.38
N LYS A 10 -34.61 3.34 -19.14
CA LYS A 10 -34.38 1.91 -18.88
C LYS A 10 -35.36 1.00 -19.63
N SER A 11 -36.56 1.48 -19.95
CA SER A 11 -37.60 0.78 -20.73
C SER A 11 -37.53 1.05 -22.24
N GLY A 12 -36.51 1.77 -22.72
CA GLY A 12 -36.34 2.06 -24.15
C GLY A 12 -37.12 3.27 -24.67
N LYS A 13 -37.98 3.89 -23.86
CA LYS A 13 -38.70 5.13 -24.24
C LYS A 13 -37.76 6.32 -24.37
N PHE A 14 -38.09 7.30 -25.22
CA PHE A 14 -37.33 8.54 -25.33
C PHE A 14 -37.30 9.27 -23.98
N MET A 15 -36.12 9.73 -23.58
CA MET A 15 -35.92 10.44 -22.31
C MET A 15 -36.38 11.90 -22.45
N ASN A 16 -37.08 12.44 -21.45
CA ASN A 16 -37.51 13.84 -21.44
C ASN A 16 -36.30 14.78 -21.62
N PRO A 17 -36.36 15.81 -22.48
CA PRO A 17 -35.29 16.80 -22.68
C PRO A 17 -34.70 17.37 -21.38
N THR A 18 -35.53 17.62 -20.36
CA THR A 18 -35.07 18.12 -19.04
C THR A 18 -34.20 17.08 -18.31
N ASP A 19 -34.61 15.82 -18.36
CA ASP A 19 -33.85 14.73 -17.75
C ASP A 19 -32.56 14.41 -18.51
N GLN A 20 -32.56 14.60 -19.84
CA GLN A 20 -31.35 14.53 -20.65
C GLN A 20 -30.34 15.61 -20.20
N PHE A 21 -30.79 16.85 -20.04
CA PHE A 21 -29.94 17.94 -19.55
C PHE A 21 -29.36 17.67 -18.16
N ARG A 22 -30.19 17.21 -17.21
CA ARG A 22 -29.74 16.82 -15.86
C ARG A 22 -28.72 15.68 -15.90
N LYS A 23 -28.97 14.66 -16.73
CA LYS A 23 -28.08 13.50 -16.91
C LYS A 23 -26.73 13.93 -17.49
N GLU A 24 -26.73 14.85 -18.45
CA GLU A 24 -25.50 15.42 -19.00
C GLU A 24 -24.74 16.25 -17.98
N ALA A 25 -25.41 17.12 -17.24
CA ALA A 25 -24.81 17.92 -16.17
C ALA A 25 -24.14 17.01 -15.12
N ARG A 26 -24.86 15.99 -14.64
CA ARG A 26 -24.33 14.98 -13.72
C ARG A 26 -23.13 14.23 -14.30
N LYS A 27 -23.15 13.89 -15.59
CA LYS A 27 -22.01 13.22 -16.25
C LYS A 27 -20.77 14.13 -16.30
N ARG A 28 -20.94 15.44 -16.55
CA ARG A 28 -19.85 16.42 -16.53
C ARG A 28 -19.30 16.58 -15.12
N GLU A 29 -20.17 16.67 -14.12
CA GLU A 29 -19.80 16.74 -12.70
C GLU A 29 -19.03 15.50 -12.24
N LEU A 30 -19.53 14.29 -12.53
CA LEU A 30 -18.85 13.04 -12.19
C LEU A 30 -17.46 12.94 -12.83
N LYS A 31 -17.28 13.46 -14.05
CA LYS A 31 -15.96 13.54 -14.68
C LYS A 31 -15.03 14.51 -13.93
N LYS A 32 -15.51 15.68 -13.52
CA LYS A 32 -14.74 16.63 -12.69
C LYS A 32 -14.34 15.99 -11.36
N ASN A 33 -15.29 15.37 -10.66
CA ASN A 33 -15.03 14.71 -9.38
C ASN A 33 -14.03 13.55 -9.53
N LYS A 34 -14.09 12.79 -10.63
CA LYS A 34 -13.10 11.74 -10.91
C LYS A 34 -11.69 12.31 -11.10
N LYS A 35 -11.55 13.42 -11.84
CA LYS A 35 -10.26 14.11 -12.01
C LYS A 35 -9.73 14.65 -10.68
N GLN A 36 -10.57 15.31 -9.89
CA GLN A 36 -10.20 15.82 -8.58
C GLN A 36 -9.74 14.70 -7.65
N ARG A 37 -10.49 13.59 -7.58
CA ARG A 37 -10.08 12.40 -6.78
C ARG A 37 -8.73 11.84 -7.22
N PHE A 38 -8.46 11.82 -8.52
CA PHE A 38 -7.16 11.39 -9.03
C PHE A 38 -6.04 12.32 -8.58
N LEU A 39 -6.21 13.64 -8.74
CA LEU A 39 -5.24 14.65 -8.30
C LEU A 39 -4.99 14.60 -6.80
N VAL A 40 -6.04 14.51 -5.99
CA VAL A 40 -5.93 14.38 -4.53
C VAL A 40 -5.19 13.09 -4.15
N ARG A 41 -5.52 11.94 -4.76
CA ARG A 41 -4.81 10.68 -4.50
C ARG A 41 -3.33 10.76 -4.89
N HIS A 42 -3.02 11.46 -5.97
CA HIS A 42 -1.65 11.68 -6.42
C HIS A 42 -0.87 12.57 -5.44
N ALA A 43 -1.45 13.70 -5.04
CA ALA A 43 -0.84 14.62 -4.08
C ALA A 43 -0.62 13.96 -2.70
N VAL A 44 -1.61 13.21 -2.21
CA VAL A 44 -1.48 12.45 -0.95
C VAL A 44 -0.35 11.43 -1.02
N LEU A 45 -0.16 10.76 -2.17
CA LEU A 45 0.91 9.80 -2.34
C LEU A 45 2.29 10.48 -2.41
N LYS A 46 2.38 11.63 -3.10
CA LYS A 46 3.61 12.44 -3.18
C LYS A 46 4.04 13.02 -1.83
N GLY A 47 3.08 13.35 -0.96
CA GLY A 47 3.33 13.80 0.40
C GLY A 47 3.73 12.69 1.39
N LYS A 48 3.82 11.42 0.96
CA LYS A 48 4.36 10.34 1.79
C LYS A 48 5.88 10.33 1.73
N ASP A 49 6.51 10.23 2.89
CA ASP A 49 7.94 9.97 3.01
C ASP A 49 8.22 8.46 2.87
N PRO A 50 8.89 8.02 1.80
CA PRO A 50 9.21 6.61 1.60
C PRO A 50 10.20 6.06 2.63
N MET A 51 11.13 6.88 3.15
CA MET A 51 12.09 6.42 4.16
C MET A 51 11.39 6.14 5.49
N LYS A 52 10.42 6.99 5.86
CA LYS A 52 9.57 6.74 7.02
C LYS A 52 8.77 5.45 6.91
N LEU A 53 8.26 5.11 5.72
CA LEU A 53 7.57 3.83 5.49
C LEU A 53 8.49 2.62 5.73
N LEU A 54 9.74 2.69 5.29
CA LEU A 54 10.74 1.65 5.57
C LEU A 54 11.03 1.54 7.07
N GLN A 55 11.22 2.67 7.75
CA GLN A 55 11.44 2.72 9.21
C GLN A 55 10.27 2.12 10.00
N GLU A 56 9.03 2.45 9.62
CA GLU A 56 7.83 1.88 10.25
C GLU A 56 7.75 0.35 10.03
N MET A 57 8.20 -0.16 8.89
CA MET A 57 8.31 -1.61 8.67
C MET A 57 9.42 -2.23 9.52
N GLU A 58 10.58 -1.58 9.65
CA GLU A 58 11.67 -2.05 10.53
C GLU A 58 11.22 -2.15 11.99
N VAL A 59 10.37 -1.24 12.46
CA VAL A 59 9.80 -1.31 13.82
C VAL A 59 8.92 -2.55 13.98
N ILE A 60 8.14 -2.90 12.97
CA ILE A 60 7.32 -4.12 12.97
C ILE A 60 8.22 -5.37 12.98
N ASP A 61 9.29 -5.39 12.17
CA ASP A 61 10.23 -6.50 12.13
C ASP A 61 10.99 -6.67 13.44
N LYS A 62 11.44 -5.58 14.08
CA LYS A 62 12.07 -5.61 15.41
C LYS A 62 11.12 -6.16 16.47
N MET A 63 9.83 -5.85 16.37
CA MET A 63 8.82 -6.39 17.28
C MET A 63 8.55 -7.88 17.03
N GLU A 64 8.53 -8.32 15.76
CA GLU A 64 8.31 -9.73 15.39
C GLU A 64 9.52 -10.61 15.73
N TYR A 65 10.74 -10.09 15.54
CA TYR A 65 11.99 -10.83 15.67
C TYR A 65 12.78 -10.48 16.95
N ASN A 66 12.09 -10.11 18.03
CA ASN A 66 12.72 -9.91 19.34
C ASN A 66 12.86 -11.26 20.07
N PRO A 67 14.09 -11.75 20.34
CA PRO A 67 14.28 -13.01 21.04
C PRO A 67 14.09 -12.92 22.57
N LEU A 68 14.06 -11.71 23.13
CA LEU A 68 13.96 -11.47 24.57
C LEU A 68 12.51 -11.29 25.03
N GLU A 69 11.69 -10.67 24.19
CA GLU A 69 10.31 -10.30 24.54
C GLU A 69 9.34 -10.83 23.50
N ALA A 70 8.20 -11.33 23.98
CA ALA A 70 7.11 -11.72 23.10
C ALA A 70 6.53 -10.47 22.38
N PRO A 71 6.12 -10.60 21.11
CA PRO A 71 5.51 -9.49 20.39
C PRO A 71 4.24 -8.99 21.09
N SER A 72 4.12 -7.68 21.26
CA SER A 72 2.92 -7.05 21.85
C SER A 72 1.65 -7.21 20.99
N LEU A 73 1.81 -7.56 19.71
CA LEU A 73 0.72 -7.74 18.76
C LEU A 73 0.75 -9.16 18.17
N ASN A 74 -0.44 -9.66 17.82
CA ASN A 74 -0.60 -10.93 17.11
C ASN A 74 0.12 -10.91 15.74
N GLU A 75 0.77 -12.02 15.39
CA GLU A 75 1.43 -12.26 14.10
C GLU A 75 0.58 -11.83 12.90
N LYS A 76 -0.72 -12.13 12.89
CA LYS A 76 -1.62 -11.71 11.79
C LYS A 76 -1.64 -10.18 11.63
N VAL A 77 -1.70 -9.46 12.76
CA VAL A 77 -1.74 -7.99 12.77
C VAL A 77 -0.41 -7.41 12.30
N LEU A 78 0.73 -7.99 12.71
CA LEU A 78 2.06 -7.57 12.27
C LEU A 78 2.22 -7.75 10.75
N ARG A 79 1.82 -8.93 10.22
CA ARG A 79 1.84 -9.22 8.78
C ARG A 79 0.96 -8.25 7.98
N ASP A 80 -0.25 -7.98 8.44
CA ASP A 80 -1.18 -7.07 7.75
C ASP A 80 -0.69 -5.61 7.78
N LYS A 81 -0.11 -5.15 8.89
CA LYS A 81 0.51 -3.81 8.98
C LYS A 81 1.71 -3.69 8.03
N ARG A 82 2.63 -4.66 8.05
CA ARG A 82 3.79 -4.70 7.13
C ARG A 82 3.34 -4.69 5.68
N LYS A 83 2.35 -5.52 5.32
CA LYS A 83 1.80 -5.60 3.96
C LYS A 83 1.25 -4.24 3.50
N LYS A 84 0.49 -3.54 4.33
CA LYS A 84 -0.06 -2.21 4.00
C LYS A 84 1.03 -1.15 3.79
N LEU A 85 2.08 -1.17 4.60
CA LEU A 85 3.24 -0.28 4.44
C LEU A 85 3.97 -0.58 3.13
N LEU A 86 4.22 -1.86 2.83
CA LEU A 86 4.86 -2.29 1.58
C LEU A 86 4.03 -1.90 0.34
N GLU A 87 2.71 -2.12 0.37
CA GLU A 87 1.82 -1.70 -0.72
C GLU A 87 1.86 -0.18 -0.95
N THR A 88 1.97 0.59 0.13
CA THR A 88 2.11 2.05 0.05
C THR A 88 3.48 2.43 -0.54
N PHE A 89 4.55 1.81 -0.07
CA PHE A 89 5.91 2.02 -0.57
C PHE A 89 6.02 1.70 -2.07
N VAL A 90 5.49 0.55 -2.52
CA VAL A 90 5.48 0.17 -3.95
C VAL A 90 4.73 1.19 -4.81
N ARG A 91 3.66 1.80 -4.29
CA ARG A 91 2.94 2.86 -5.01
C ARG A 91 3.78 4.13 -5.11
N VAL A 92 4.51 4.50 -4.05
CA VAL A 92 5.45 5.63 -4.07
C VAL A 92 6.63 5.37 -5.02
N LEU A 93 7.17 4.14 -5.02
CA LEU A 93 8.22 3.72 -5.95
C LEU A 93 7.78 3.90 -7.40
N ARG A 94 6.58 3.41 -7.77
CA ARG A 94 6.03 3.55 -9.13
C ARG A 94 5.75 5.00 -9.53
N LEU A 95 5.49 5.88 -8.54
CA LEU A 95 5.33 7.31 -8.78
C LEU A 95 6.70 7.91 -9.16
N TYR A 96 7.73 7.64 -8.36
CA TYR A 96 9.07 8.20 -8.61
C TYR A 96 9.80 7.53 -9.77
N ASP A 97 9.55 6.26 -10.10
CA ASP A 97 10.02 5.65 -11.35
C ASP A 97 9.61 6.46 -12.60
N LYS A 98 8.51 7.23 -12.52
CA LYS A 98 8.00 8.08 -13.61
C LYS A 98 8.39 9.55 -13.45
N GLU A 99 8.27 10.11 -12.25
CA GLU A 99 8.52 11.53 -12.02
C GLU A 99 10.00 11.87 -11.80
N ASN A 100 10.76 11.00 -11.15
CA ASN A 100 12.17 11.19 -10.84
C ASN A 100 12.91 9.84 -10.76
N PRO A 101 13.41 9.32 -11.91
CA PRO A 101 14.05 8.02 -11.98
C PRO A 101 15.28 7.86 -11.07
N GLU A 102 16.07 8.93 -10.86
CA GLU A 102 17.24 8.91 -9.99
C GLU A 102 16.85 8.64 -8.54
N TYR A 103 15.85 9.38 -8.04
CA TYR A 103 15.31 9.13 -6.71
C TYR A 103 14.66 7.74 -6.61
N GLY A 104 14.00 7.27 -7.69
CA GLY A 104 13.49 5.91 -7.78
C GLY A 104 14.59 4.84 -7.59
N ILE A 105 15.80 5.06 -8.13
CA ILE A 105 16.95 4.17 -7.92
C ILE A 105 17.40 4.19 -6.46
N GLU A 106 17.47 5.36 -5.81
CA GLU A 106 17.79 5.47 -4.39
C GLU A 106 16.80 4.72 -3.51
N LEU A 107 15.50 4.85 -3.80
CA LEU A 107 14.45 4.11 -3.08
C LEU A 107 14.58 2.59 -3.26
N LYS A 108 14.96 2.11 -4.45
CA LYS A 108 15.23 0.68 -4.67
C LYS A 108 16.44 0.20 -3.86
N LYS A 109 17.50 1.02 -3.77
CA LYS A 109 18.66 0.71 -2.91
C LYS A 109 18.25 0.64 -1.43
N ALA A 110 17.48 1.61 -0.95
CA ALA A 110 16.97 1.62 0.41
C ALA A 110 16.06 0.42 0.71
N GLN A 111 15.19 0.03 -0.23
CA GLN A 111 14.39 -1.18 -0.12
C GLN A 111 15.26 -2.43 0.00
N ALA A 112 16.29 -2.57 -0.84
CA ALA A 112 17.19 -3.70 -0.80
C ALA A 112 17.98 -3.77 0.52
N GLU A 113 18.36 -2.62 1.08
CA GLU A 113 19.00 -2.55 2.40
C GLU A 113 18.05 -3.00 3.52
N TYR A 114 16.81 -2.52 3.51
CA TYR A 114 15.75 -2.96 4.42
C TYR A 114 15.54 -4.48 4.35
N GLU A 115 15.43 -5.06 3.15
CA GLU A 115 15.25 -6.50 2.96
C GLU A 115 16.43 -7.31 3.50
N LYS A 116 17.67 -6.81 3.33
CA LYS A 116 18.87 -7.40 3.94
C LYS A 116 18.80 -7.39 5.47
N LYS A 117 18.47 -6.23 6.08
CA LYS A 117 18.32 -6.11 7.55
C LYS A 117 17.25 -7.06 8.09
N ARG A 118 16.09 -7.10 7.45
CA ARG A 118 14.99 -8.01 7.82
C ARG A 118 15.41 -9.48 7.75
N THR A 119 16.13 -9.87 6.71
CA THR A 119 16.64 -11.24 6.55
C THR A 119 17.62 -11.58 7.66
N GLN A 120 18.53 -10.67 8.02
CA GLN A 120 19.46 -10.86 9.13
C GLN A 120 18.73 -11.02 10.47
N MET A 121 17.72 -10.19 10.75
CA MET A 121 16.89 -10.30 11.96
C MET A 121 16.17 -11.65 12.04
N HIS A 122 15.54 -12.08 10.94
CA HIS A 122 14.86 -13.36 10.87
C HIS A 122 15.82 -14.54 11.14
N ILE A 123 16.99 -14.54 10.52
CA ILE A 123 18.02 -15.58 10.73
C ILE A 123 18.49 -15.60 12.18
N TYR A 124 18.78 -14.42 12.75
CA TYR A 124 19.23 -14.30 14.13
C TYR A 124 18.17 -14.81 15.12
N TYR A 125 16.91 -14.38 14.95
CA TYR A 125 15.79 -14.84 15.77
C TYR A 125 15.61 -16.36 15.69
N GLY A 126 15.71 -16.95 14.50
CA GLY A 126 15.67 -18.41 14.32
C GLY A 126 16.79 -19.14 15.06
N LYS A 127 18.03 -18.62 15.02
CA LYS A 127 19.17 -19.18 15.77
C LYS A 127 18.95 -19.12 17.27
N CYS A 128 18.53 -17.96 17.80
CA CYS A 128 18.24 -17.81 19.23
C CYS A 128 17.17 -18.81 19.68
N ARG A 129 16.07 -18.90 18.94
CA ARG A 129 14.97 -19.82 19.28
C ARG A 129 15.39 -21.29 19.27
N LEU A 130 16.26 -21.69 18.34
CA LEU A 130 16.83 -23.04 18.30
C LEU A 130 17.72 -23.30 19.52
N LEU A 131 18.61 -22.38 19.87
CA LEU A 131 19.48 -22.50 21.04
C LEU A 131 18.68 -22.60 22.34
N TYR A 132 17.67 -21.75 22.53
CA TYR A 132 16.77 -21.82 23.69
C TYR A 132 16.05 -23.17 23.78
N ARG A 133 15.59 -23.71 22.64
CA ARG A 133 14.94 -25.02 22.60
C ARG A 133 15.90 -26.14 23.01
N VAL A 134 17.09 -26.19 22.42
CA VAL A 134 18.11 -27.20 22.76
C VAL A 134 18.52 -27.11 24.23
N PHE A 135 18.63 -25.90 24.78
CA PHE A 135 18.95 -25.70 26.19
C PHE A 135 17.86 -26.27 27.13
N ILE A 136 16.58 -26.07 26.78
CA ILE A 136 15.46 -26.65 27.54
C ILE A 136 15.44 -28.18 27.41
N ASP A 137 15.71 -28.73 26.22
CA ASP A 137 15.71 -30.18 25.99
C ASP A 137 16.85 -30.93 26.72
N ILE A 138 17.86 -30.22 27.23
CA ILE A 138 19.02 -30.78 27.96
C ILE A 138 18.86 -30.71 29.49
N LEU A 139 17.91 -29.92 30.00
CA LEU A 139 17.60 -29.75 31.43
C LEU A 139 16.46 -30.69 31.88
#